data_AF-A0A482XWS8-F1
#
_entry.id   AF-A0A482XWS8-F1
#
_cell.length_a   1.000
_cell.length_b   1.000
_cell.length_c   1.000
_cell.angle_alpha   90.00
_cell.angle_beta   90.00
_cell.angle_gamma   90.00
#
_symmetry.space_group_name_H-M   'P 1'
#
loop_
_entity.id
_entity.type
_entity.pdbx_description
1 polymer ?
#
loop_
_entity_poly.entity_id
_entity_poly.type
_entity_poly.pdbx_seq_one_letter_code
_entity_poly.pdbx_strand_id
1 'polypeptide(L)'
;MNGDSDMTLAFELEALKELASPERVFEDARGWTEYIGVVSEKPTYVVTNFTRKNRIRQDFFSGPRGKAESLEGVKDQFDTERYVYVGANDDDERLADEVGWEYLDVEDAAEAADWIVASHADDEDDDAEQVRDDWP
;
A
#
# COMPACT_ATOMS: atom_id res chain seq x y z
N MET A 1 25.53 6.30 -0.10
CA MET A 1 24.75 6.84 -1.23
C MET A 1 23.36 7.03 -0.67
N ASN A 2 22.98 8.25 -0.30
CA ASN A 2 21.62 8.52 0.14
C ASN A 2 20.77 8.47 -1.13
N GLY A 3 20.01 7.39 -1.30
CA GLY A 3 18.87 7.41 -2.20
C GLY A 3 17.89 8.37 -1.55
N ASP A 4 17.78 9.56 -2.10
CA ASP A 4 16.75 10.52 -1.74
C ASP A 4 15.44 9.91 -2.23
N SER A 5 14.87 9.03 -1.41
CA SER A 5 13.55 8.48 -1.64
C SER A 5 12.54 9.50 -1.15
N ASP A 6 12.56 10.68 -1.78
CA ASP A 6 11.70 11.79 -1.40
C ASP A 6 10.28 11.59 -1.96
N MET A 7 9.63 10.54 -1.44
CA MET A 7 8.33 10.11 -1.90
C MET A 7 7.44 9.71 -0.75
N THR A 8 6.21 10.21 -0.79
CA THR A 8 5.12 9.79 0.07
C THR A 8 4.23 8.77 -0.67
N LEU A 9 4.02 7.61 -0.06
CA LEU A 9 3.17 6.53 -0.59
C LEU A 9 1.90 6.38 0.26
N ALA A 10 0.74 6.42 -0.38
CA ALA A 10 -0.55 6.17 0.26
C ALA A 10 -1.23 4.95 -0.38
N PHE A 11 -1.70 4.02 0.43
CA PHE A 11 -2.55 2.91 -0.03
C PHE A 11 -4.01 3.20 0.28
N GLU A 12 -4.93 2.93 -0.67
CA GLU A 12 -6.32 2.71 -0.32
C GLU A 12 -6.46 1.42 0.51
N LEU A 13 -7.37 1.40 1.49
CA LEU A 13 -7.53 0.25 2.37
C LEU A 13 -7.99 -1.03 1.66
N GLU A 14 -8.93 -0.94 0.71
CA GLU A 14 -9.39 -2.07 -0.09
C GLU A 14 -8.28 -2.57 -1.02
N ALA A 15 -7.54 -1.68 -1.68
CA ALA A 15 -6.32 -2.05 -2.42
C ALA A 15 -5.34 -2.84 -1.53
N LEU A 16 -5.02 -2.32 -0.35
CA LEU A 16 -4.13 -2.98 0.60
C LEU A 16 -4.62 -4.36 1.07
N LYS A 17 -5.93 -4.63 1.05
CA LYS A 17 -6.49 -5.94 1.41
C LYS A 17 -6.33 -6.98 0.30
N GLU A 18 -6.06 -6.54 -0.93
CA GLU A 18 -5.82 -7.45 -2.04
C GLU A 18 -4.42 -8.05 -1.99
N LEU A 19 -3.50 -7.46 -1.21
CA LEU A 19 -2.15 -7.98 -1.03
C LEU A 19 -2.11 -9.12 -0.01
N ALA A 20 -1.38 -10.18 -0.33
CA ALA A 20 -1.28 -11.39 0.49
C ALA A 20 -0.66 -11.12 1.88
N SER A 21 0.29 -10.17 1.95
CA SER A 21 0.93 -9.78 3.19
C SER A 21 1.12 -8.27 3.31
N PRO A 22 0.10 -7.56 3.84
CA PRO A 22 0.18 -6.10 4.04
C PRO A 22 1.32 -5.67 4.97
N GLU A 23 1.73 -6.51 5.94
CA GLU A 23 2.89 -6.26 6.80
C GLU A 23 4.17 -6.19 5.96
N ARG A 24 4.42 -7.20 5.12
CA ARG A 24 5.63 -7.29 4.28
C ARG A 24 5.70 -6.19 3.24
N VAL A 25 4.56 -5.83 2.64
CA VAL A 25 4.44 -4.70 1.71
C VAL A 25 4.91 -3.41 2.39
N PHE A 26 4.43 -3.13 3.60
CA PHE A 26 4.84 -1.93 4.34
C PHE A 26 6.31 -2.00 4.79
N GLU A 27 6.82 -3.17 5.16
CA GLU A 27 8.23 -3.35 5.51
C GLU A 27 9.16 -3.08 4.31
N ASP A 28 8.79 -3.58 3.13
CA ASP A 28 9.53 -3.35 1.89
C ASP A 28 9.45 -1.89 1.45
N ALA A 29 8.25 -1.34 1.34
CA ALA A 29 8.01 0.03 0.88
C ALA A 29 8.77 1.07 1.72
N ARG A 30 8.85 0.86 3.04
CA ARG A 30 9.64 1.71 3.94
C ARG A 30 11.13 1.80 3.60
N GLY A 31 11.68 0.85 2.85
CA GLY A 31 13.06 0.90 2.38
C GLY A 31 13.30 1.98 1.32
N TRP A 32 12.24 2.45 0.65
CA TRP A 32 12.33 3.35 -0.51
C TRP A 32 11.27 4.45 -0.54
N THR A 33 10.48 4.63 0.52
CA THR A 33 9.57 5.77 0.74
C THR A 33 10.02 6.58 1.96
N GLU A 34 9.85 7.90 1.94
CA GLU A 34 10.05 8.74 3.13
C GLU A 34 8.87 8.62 4.09
N TYR A 35 7.64 8.63 3.56
CA TYR A 35 6.40 8.46 4.34
C TYR A 35 5.47 7.44 3.69
N ILE A 36 4.84 6.61 4.51
CA ILE A 36 3.86 5.63 4.05
C ILE A 36 2.60 5.61 4.92
N GLY A 37 1.43 5.52 4.29
CA GLY A 37 0.15 5.56 5.00
C GLY A 37 -1.01 4.83 4.35
N VAL A 38 -2.13 4.79 5.08
CA VAL A 38 -3.38 4.15 4.62
C VAL A 38 -4.52 5.15 4.60
N VAL A 39 -5.14 5.31 3.44
CA VAL A 39 -6.28 6.20 3.18
C VAL A 39 -7.53 5.36 2.87
N SER A 40 -8.71 5.81 3.30
CA SER A 40 -9.97 5.14 2.99
C SER A 40 -11.20 6.00 3.27
N GLU A 41 -12.31 5.70 2.59
CA GLU A 41 -13.66 6.19 2.94
C GLU A 41 -14.25 5.46 4.15
N LYS A 42 -13.64 4.35 4.58
CA LYS A 42 -14.11 3.63 5.77
C LYS A 42 -13.86 4.47 7.03
N PRO A 43 -14.71 4.34 8.07
CA PRO A 43 -14.46 4.99 9.35
C PRO A 43 -13.07 4.65 9.92
N THR A 44 -12.43 5.61 10.58
CA THR A 44 -11.05 5.47 11.13
C THR A 44 -10.85 4.22 12.00
N TYR A 45 -11.88 3.77 12.74
CA TYR A 45 -11.77 2.54 13.55
C TYR A 45 -11.58 1.28 12.69
N VAL A 46 -12.11 1.25 11.46
CA VAL A 46 -11.94 0.15 10.51
C VAL A 46 -10.49 0.10 10.05
N VAL A 47 -9.95 1.24 9.61
CA VAL A 47 -8.54 1.38 9.18
C VAL A 47 -7.58 1.01 10.31
N THR A 48 -7.78 1.57 11.51
CA THR A 48 -6.91 1.30 12.66
C THR A 48 -7.02 -0.13 13.17
N ASN A 49 -8.17 -0.78 13.07
CA ASN A 49 -8.31 -2.19 13.39
C ASN A 49 -7.59 -3.08 12.37
N PHE A 50 -7.70 -2.77 11.08
CA PHE A 50 -7.02 -3.50 10.02
C PHE A 50 -5.49 -3.39 10.18
N THR A 51 -4.96 -2.17 10.28
CA THR A 51 -3.52 -1.92 10.44
C THR A 51 -2.95 -2.62 11.67
N ARG A 52 -3.64 -2.56 12.82
CA ARG A 52 -3.22 -3.29 14.03
C ARG A 52 -3.21 -4.80 13.87
N LYS A 53 -4.25 -5.37 13.25
CA LYS A 53 -4.35 -6.84 13.04
C LYS A 53 -3.24 -7.36 12.13
N ASN A 54 -2.89 -6.58 11.11
CA ASN A 54 -1.83 -6.90 10.15
C ASN A 54 -0.48 -6.30 10.55
N ARG A 55 -0.31 -5.83 11.80
CA ARG A 55 0.95 -5.28 12.34
C ARG A 55 1.58 -4.16 11.50
N ILE A 56 0.79 -3.51 10.65
CA ILE A 56 1.22 -2.41 9.81
C ILE A 56 1.64 -1.25 10.72
N ARG A 57 2.83 -0.72 10.46
CA ARG A 57 3.26 0.57 10.96
C ARG A 57 3.09 1.55 9.84
N GLN A 58 2.31 2.59 10.06
CA GLN A 58 2.04 3.66 9.12
C GLN A 58 2.39 5.01 9.75
N ASP A 59 2.82 5.96 8.93
CA ASP A 59 3.18 7.30 9.37
C ASP A 59 1.96 8.22 9.40
N PHE A 60 0.98 7.94 8.54
CA PHE A 60 -0.33 8.61 8.52
C PHE A 60 -1.49 7.66 8.21
N PHE A 61 -2.71 8.11 8.48
CA PHE A 61 -3.93 7.41 8.13
C PHE A 61 -5.07 8.40 7.84
N SER A 62 -6.14 7.92 7.18
CA SER A 62 -7.30 8.77 6.87
C SER A 62 -7.92 9.46 8.07
N GLY A 63 -8.10 10.77 7.91
CA GLY A 63 -8.90 11.58 8.81
C GLY A 63 -10.39 11.29 8.67
N PRO A 64 -11.24 11.89 9.54
CA PRO A 64 -12.68 11.64 9.55
C PRO A 64 -13.44 12.24 8.36
N ARG A 65 -12.74 12.91 7.43
CA ARG A 65 -13.34 13.73 6.37
C ARG A 65 -13.25 13.09 4.96
N GLY A 66 -12.85 11.83 4.88
CA GLY A 66 -12.79 11.06 3.62
C GLY A 66 -11.42 11.05 2.95
N LYS A 67 -11.32 10.43 1.78
CA LYS A 67 -10.03 10.20 1.11
C LYS A 67 -9.39 11.48 0.58
N ALA A 68 -10.15 12.31 -0.13
CA ALA A 68 -9.65 13.54 -0.75
C ALA A 68 -8.95 14.46 0.25
N GLU A 69 -9.64 14.84 1.31
CA GLU A 69 -9.08 15.74 2.33
C GLU A 69 -7.94 15.08 3.12
N SER A 70 -7.95 13.75 3.24
CA SER A 70 -6.80 13.04 3.83
C SER A 70 -5.55 13.17 2.95
N LEU A 71 -5.69 12.97 1.64
CA LEU A 71 -4.57 13.07 0.68
C LEU A 71 -4.05 14.51 0.54
N GLU A 72 -4.94 15.50 0.50
CA GLU A 72 -4.56 16.92 0.52
C GLU A 72 -3.83 17.28 1.82
N GLY A 73 -4.40 16.87 2.97
CA GLY A 73 -3.79 17.14 4.27
C GLY A 73 -2.45 16.44 4.47
N VAL A 74 -2.19 15.33 3.78
CA VAL A 74 -0.88 14.67 3.75
C VAL A 74 0.13 15.52 2.98
N LYS A 75 -0.21 16.06 1.80
CA LYS A 75 0.66 16.99 1.06
C LYS A 75 0.98 18.26 1.85
N ASP A 76 0.05 18.75 2.65
CA ASP A 76 0.28 19.91 3.51
C ASP A 76 1.24 19.61 4.69
N GLN A 77 1.31 18.36 5.14
CA GLN A 77 2.08 17.94 6.32
C GLN A 77 3.45 17.36 5.98
N PHE A 78 3.55 16.64 4.88
CA PHE A 78 4.74 15.92 4.44
C PHE A 78 5.17 16.51 3.11
N ASP A 79 6.23 17.32 3.13
CA ASP A 79 6.78 17.97 1.93
C ASP A 79 7.77 17.03 1.26
N THR A 80 7.28 16.26 0.28
CA THR A 80 8.09 15.36 -0.55
C THR A 80 8.00 15.71 -2.03
N GLU A 81 9.03 15.43 -2.82
CA GLU A 81 9.04 15.64 -4.27
C GLU A 81 7.95 14.86 -5.02
N ARG A 82 7.61 13.65 -4.55
CA ARG A 82 6.67 12.75 -5.23
C ARG A 82 5.59 12.20 -4.30
N TYR A 83 4.36 12.12 -4.79
CA TYR A 83 3.22 11.55 -4.05
C TYR A 83 2.55 10.49 -4.90
N VAL A 84 2.52 9.24 -4.42
CA VAL A 84 1.93 8.10 -5.12
C VAL A 84 0.78 7.53 -4.30
N TYR A 85 -0.37 7.36 -4.93
CA TYR A 85 -1.56 6.75 -4.36
C TYR A 85 -1.85 5.43 -5.07
N VAL A 86 -1.80 4.34 -4.31
CA VAL A 86 -2.11 2.99 -4.77
C VAL A 86 -3.58 2.69 -4.49
N GLY A 87 -4.38 2.51 -5.53
CA GLY A 87 -5.82 2.20 -5.44
C GLY A 87 -6.18 0.90 -6.15
N ALA A 88 -7.49 0.61 -6.22
CA ALA A 88 -8.00 -0.64 -6.79
C ALA A 88 -9.10 -0.45 -7.85
N ASN A 89 -9.40 0.80 -8.25
CA ASN A 89 -10.51 1.09 -9.16
C ASN A 89 -10.41 2.50 -9.76
N ASP A 90 -11.18 2.74 -10.82
CA ASP A 90 -11.23 4.02 -11.52
C ASP A 90 -11.69 5.22 -10.64
N ASP A 91 -12.42 5.00 -9.54
CA ASP A 91 -12.76 6.10 -8.61
C ASP A 91 -11.52 6.56 -7.83
N ASP A 92 -10.61 5.64 -7.50
CA ASP A 92 -9.33 5.94 -6.89
C ASP A 92 -8.39 6.68 -7.85
N GLU A 93 -8.35 6.29 -9.12
CA GLU A 93 -7.58 6.99 -10.15
C GLU A 93 -8.07 8.42 -10.34
N ARG A 94 -9.40 8.61 -10.51
CA ARG A 94 -10.01 9.94 -10.63
C ARG A 94 -9.70 10.81 -9.42
N LEU A 95 -9.74 10.23 -8.23
CA LEU A 95 -9.43 10.95 -7.00
C LEU A 95 -7.96 11.41 -6.98
N ALA A 96 -7.03 10.53 -7.31
CA ALA A 96 -5.60 10.85 -7.37
C ALA A 96 -5.33 12.04 -8.29
N ASP A 97 -5.90 12.01 -9.50
CA ASP A 97 -5.82 13.09 -10.47
C ASP A 97 -6.38 14.42 -9.90
N GLU A 98 -7.53 14.36 -9.22
CA GLU A 98 -8.18 15.54 -8.63
C GLU A 98 -7.30 16.20 -7.56
N VAL A 99 -6.65 15.41 -6.69
CA VAL A 99 -5.80 15.93 -5.60
C VAL A 99 -4.32 16.06 -6.00
N GLY A 100 -3.99 15.78 -7.26
CA GLY A 100 -2.64 15.85 -7.81
C GLY A 100 -1.66 14.88 -7.14
N TRP A 101 -2.08 13.61 -7.01
CA TRP A 101 -1.27 12.45 -6.67
C TRP A 101 -1.07 11.59 -7.91
N GLU A 102 0.08 10.94 -8.04
CA GLU A 102 0.27 9.93 -9.07
C GLU A 102 -0.52 8.67 -8.70
N TYR A 103 -1.34 8.16 -9.62
CA TYR A 103 -2.07 6.92 -9.42
C TYR A 103 -1.23 5.70 -9.83
N LEU A 104 -1.38 4.61 -9.07
CA LEU A 104 -0.94 3.29 -9.47
C LEU A 104 -2.00 2.26 -9.07
N ASP A 105 -2.34 1.35 -9.96
CA ASP A 105 -3.19 0.23 -9.61
C ASP A 105 -2.45 -0.73 -8.66
N VAL A 106 -3.15 -1.40 -7.75
CA VAL A 106 -2.54 -2.31 -6.80
C VAL A 106 -1.88 -3.52 -7.47
N GLU A 107 -2.44 -4.03 -8.57
CA GLU A 107 -1.84 -5.15 -9.30
C GLU A 107 -0.53 -4.70 -9.97
N ASP A 108 -0.54 -3.52 -10.61
CA ASP A 108 0.66 -2.93 -11.22
C ASP A 108 1.74 -2.61 -10.16
N ALA A 109 1.33 -2.09 -9.00
CA ALA A 109 2.23 -1.83 -7.88
C ALA A 109 2.86 -3.13 -7.35
N ALA A 110 2.04 -4.18 -7.24
CA ALA A 110 2.49 -5.48 -6.79
C ALA A 110 3.49 -6.11 -7.77
N GLU A 111 3.20 -6.06 -9.08
CA GLU A 111 4.14 -6.53 -10.11
C GLU A 111 5.46 -5.75 -10.07
N ALA A 112 5.39 -4.41 -9.97
CA ALA A 112 6.58 -3.56 -9.98
C ALA A 112 7.49 -3.76 -8.74
N ALA A 113 6.89 -4.12 -7.61
CA ALA A 113 7.58 -4.28 -6.33
C ALA A 113 7.77 -5.74 -5.89
N ASP A 114 7.41 -6.71 -6.75
CA ASP A 114 7.47 -8.15 -6.46
C ASP A 114 6.65 -8.53 -5.21
N TRP A 115 5.48 -7.89 -5.04
CA TRP A 115 4.52 -8.23 -3.99
C TRP A 115 3.49 -9.23 -4.51
N ILE A 116 3.03 -10.09 -3.60
CA ILE A 116 2.08 -11.14 -3.93
C ILE A 116 0.66 -10.61 -3.69
N VAL A 117 -0.18 -10.66 -4.73
CA VAL A 117 -1.62 -10.45 -4.60
C VAL A 117 -2.26 -11.71 -4.02
N ALA A 118 -3.18 -11.58 -3.07
CA ALA A 118 -3.79 -12.68 -2.33
C ALA A 118 -4.49 -13.71 -3.22
N SER A 119 -5.01 -13.28 -4.38
CA SER A 119 -5.58 -14.19 -5.40
C SER A 119 -4.54 -15.12 -6.04
N HIS A 120 -3.26 -14.75 -6.03
CA HIS A 120 -2.14 -15.49 -6.59
C HIS A 120 -1.32 -16.25 -5.53
N ALA A 121 -1.58 -16.03 -4.24
CA ALA A 121 -0.85 -16.69 -3.16
C ALA A 121 -1.06 -18.22 -3.13
N ASP A 122 -2.24 -18.68 -3.57
CA ASP A 122 -2.54 -20.12 -3.69
C ASP A 122 -1.70 -20.80 -4.82
N ASP A 123 -1.20 -20.03 -5.80
CA ASP A 123 -0.40 -20.57 -6.91
C ASP A 123 1.10 -20.71 -6.55
N GLU A 124 1.62 -19.90 -5.61
CA GLU A 124 3.03 -19.91 -5.21
C GLU A 124 3.37 -20.98 -4.15
N ASP A 125 2.42 -21.32 -3.28
CA ASP A 125 2.61 -22.39 -2.29
C ASP A 125 2.76 -23.78 -2.97
N ASP A 126 2.21 -23.95 -4.18
CA ASP A 126 2.34 -25.19 -4.98
C ASP A 126 3.76 -25.37 -5.58
N ASP A 127 4.53 -24.29 -5.77
CA ASP A 127 5.93 -24.37 -6.25
C ASP A 127 6.93 -24.65 -5.10
N ALA A 128 6.54 -24.40 -3.84
CA ALA A 128 7.39 -24.66 -2.67
C ALA A 128 7.39 -26.14 -2.23
N GLU A 129 6.42 -26.95 -2.67
CA GLU A 129 6.27 -28.35 -2.26
C GLU A 129 6.66 -29.39 -3.35
N GLN A 130 7.65 -29.10 -4.21
CA GLN A 130 8.24 -30.16 -5.07
C GLN A 130 9.76 -30.10 -5.16
N VAL A 131 10.46 -30.13 -4.03
CA VAL A 131 11.87 -30.58 -4.01
C VAL A 131 12.08 -31.74 -3.05
N ARG A 132 11.93 -32.91 -3.68
CA ARG A 132 12.62 -34.19 -3.46
C ARG A 132 12.16 -35.13 -2.34
N ASP A 133 11.44 -36.14 -2.81
CA ASP A 133 11.68 -37.57 -2.55
C ASP A 133 13.16 -37.93 -2.31
N ASP A 134 13.32 -38.87 -1.38
CA ASP A 134 14.48 -39.72 -1.07
C ASP A 134 15.57 -39.20 -0.09
N TRP A 135 15.56 -39.83 1.10
CA TRP A 135 16.70 -40.54 1.76
C TRP A 135 17.23 -39.94 3.09
N PRO A 136 17.59 -40.74 4.15
CA PRO A 136 17.67 -42.22 4.30
C PRO A 136 16.59 -42.87 5.18
#